data_AF-A0A2A7N3T7-F1
#
_entry.id   AF-A0A2A7N3T7-F1
#
_cell.length_a   1.000
_cell.length_b   1.000
_cell.length_c   1.000
_cell.angle_alpha   90.00
_cell.angle_beta   90.00
_cell.angle_gamma   90.00
#
_symmetry.space_group_name_H-M   'P 1'
#
loop_
_entity.id
_entity.type
_entity.pdbx_description
1 polymer ?
#
loop_
_entity_poly.entity_id
_entity_poly.type
_entity_poly.pdbx_seq_one_letter_code
_entity_poly.pdbx_strand_id
1 'polypeptide(L)'
;MALSGAGSAAADEEFEPPSEIQNTGLTPGCLVVTWRHSSSGVFKFTVQVDDRPPIPVDPERFDKEICSLEPGTTYHVEVCALFATENEDRACTQASLRTVDRGVGEMQPSGPLPIPTIDQPIPPSIKNFGVGWRGTYVYDYFIVNYRPEGGPVDHRKHDEDGSWGWQPFDWLTPGTKYYFSVRGCNSGIFGDPCSGWSPEASVVIEPLYGPDTCKDGFVWRDAVPGDHICVTPERRQKVADDFHTAKSRAAAQSPAAHLGDPRCIANRTLPGCSSMAAPSCLEGFVPRAVPGEDVLVCVTPQERDLIAQENANPKQNRVLQ
;
A
#
# COMPACT_ATOMS: atom_id res chain seq x y z
N MET A 1 79.74 -17.20 47.34
CA MET A 1 78.72 -16.14 47.37
C MET A 1 77.82 -16.31 46.16
N ALA A 2 76.55 -15.96 46.34
CA ALA A 2 75.38 -16.30 45.55
C ALA A 2 75.44 -16.02 44.03
N LEU A 3 74.63 -16.83 43.32
CA LEU A 3 74.31 -16.88 41.89
C LEU A 3 73.41 -15.72 41.43
N SER A 4 73.52 -15.34 40.14
CA SER A 4 72.41 -14.95 39.23
C SER A 4 73.05 -14.47 37.92
N GLY A 5 72.94 -15.15 36.77
CA GLY A 5 71.72 -15.65 36.14
C GLY A 5 71.32 -14.65 35.05
N ALA A 6 71.93 -14.76 33.87
CA ALA A 6 71.58 -13.94 32.71
C ALA A 6 70.22 -14.41 32.18
N GLY A 7 69.19 -13.58 32.35
CA GLY A 7 67.86 -13.76 31.80
C GLY A 7 67.56 -12.71 30.74
N SER A 8 66.99 -13.18 29.63
CA SER A 8 66.60 -12.48 28.41
C SER A 8 65.79 -11.20 28.63
N ALA A 9 65.98 -10.22 27.72
CA ALA A 9 64.94 -9.24 27.41
C ALA A 9 64.61 -9.41 25.92
N ALA A 10 63.47 -10.06 25.65
CA ALA A 10 62.82 -9.94 24.35
C ALA A 10 62.45 -8.46 24.15
N ALA A 11 62.62 -7.95 22.94
CA ALA A 11 62.08 -6.63 22.59
C ALA A 11 60.56 -6.69 22.79
N ASP A 12 60.01 -5.80 23.61
CA ASP A 12 58.56 -5.64 23.74
C ASP A 12 58.01 -5.35 22.34
N GLU A 13 57.17 -6.24 21.82
CA GLU A 13 56.53 -6.10 20.52
C GLU A 13 55.50 -4.97 20.66
N GLU A 14 55.91 -3.73 20.38
CA GLU A 14 55.07 -2.55 20.55
C GLU A 14 54.01 -2.54 19.44
N PHE A 15 52.80 -2.98 19.79
CA PHE A 15 51.66 -2.99 18.87
C PHE A 15 51.30 -1.57 18.44
N GLU A 16 51.40 -1.30 17.14
CA GLU A 16 51.04 0.03 16.61
C GLU A 16 49.54 0.27 16.74
N PRO A 17 49.09 1.42 17.27
CA PRO A 17 47.67 1.72 17.28
C PRO A 17 47.20 2.24 15.91
N PRO A 18 45.88 2.20 15.62
CA PRO A 18 45.30 2.88 14.46
C PRO A 18 45.66 4.37 14.43
N SER A 19 45.86 4.96 13.25
CA SER A 19 46.24 6.37 13.10
C SER A 19 45.33 7.10 12.09
N GLU A 20 45.50 8.41 11.95
CA GLU A 20 44.71 9.25 11.04
C GLU A 20 43.19 9.09 11.21
N ILE A 21 42.73 8.98 12.47
CA ILE A 21 41.30 8.86 12.78
C ILE A 21 40.59 10.16 12.41
N GLN A 22 39.62 10.08 11.52
CA GLN A 22 38.86 11.22 11.03
C GLN A 22 37.42 10.85 10.69
N ASN A 23 36.55 11.86 10.67
CA ASN A 23 35.20 11.73 10.11
C ASN A 23 35.23 12.12 8.63
N THR A 24 34.95 11.18 7.73
CA THR A 24 34.82 11.45 6.28
C THR A 24 33.36 11.56 5.83
N GLY A 25 32.41 11.35 6.75
CA GLY A 25 30.99 11.33 6.49
C GLY A 25 30.44 12.74 6.29
N LEU A 26 29.62 12.91 5.27
CA LEU A 26 28.90 14.15 5.00
C LEU A 26 27.47 14.13 5.52
N THR A 27 27.06 13.05 6.20
CA THR A 27 25.74 12.88 6.81
C THR A 27 25.76 13.39 8.26
N PRO A 28 25.26 14.59 8.51
CA PRO A 28 24.96 15.06 9.84
C PRO A 28 24.22 14.09 10.77
N GLY A 29 24.64 14.06 12.03
CA GLY A 29 24.16 13.06 12.98
C GLY A 29 24.72 11.65 12.73
N CYS A 30 25.63 11.50 11.77
CA CYS A 30 26.46 10.34 11.58
C CYS A 30 27.96 10.71 11.59
N LEU A 31 28.78 9.77 12.04
CA LEU A 31 30.23 9.75 11.86
C LEU A 31 30.56 8.58 10.94
N VAL A 32 31.28 8.84 9.84
CA VAL A 32 31.99 7.79 9.10
C VAL A 32 33.42 7.83 9.59
N VAL A 33 33.70 7.05 10.63
CA VAL A 33 35.01 6.98 11.29
C VAL A 33 35.94 6.18 10.39
N THR A 34 36.97 6.82 9.85
CA THR A 34 38.02 6.14 9.06
C THR A 34 39.36 6.22 9.76
N TRP A 35 40.19 5.19 9.62
CA TRP A 35 41.54 5.16 10.17
C TRP A 35 42.53 4.50 9.20
N ARG A 36 43.82 4.60 9.51
CA ARG A 36 44.88 3.84 8.86
C ARG A 36 45.56 2.92 9.85
N HIS A 37 46.01 1.76 9.38
CA HIS A 37 46.80 0.84 10.17
C HIS A 37 47.62 -0.08 9.24
N SER A 38 48.88 -0.34 9.60
CA SER A 38 49.86 -1.06 8.76
C SER A 38 50.44 -2.32 9.39
N SER A 39 50.23 -2.53 10.69
CA SER A 39 50.76 -3.69 11.39
C SER A 39 49.96 -4.96 11.05
N SER A 40 50.67 -6.09 10.98
CA SER A 40 50.07 -7.41 10.80
C SER A 40 49.63 -8.02 12.13
N GLY A 41 48.73 -9.01 12.10
CA GLY A 41 48.33 -9.76 13.31
C GLY A 41 47.09 -9.20 14.03
N VAL A 42 46.48 -8.15 13.49
CA VAL A 42 45.16 -7.68 13.92
C VAL A 42 44.09 -8.68 13.46
N PHE A 43 43.31 -9.21 14.39
CA PHE A 43 42.18 -10.08 14.05
C PHE A 43 40.84 -9.37 14.13
N LYS A 44 40.79 -8.16 14.72
CA LYS A 44 39.59 -7.35 14.86
C LYS A 44 39.94 -5.90 15.19
N PHE A 45 39.17 -4.96 14.66
CA PHE A 45 39.14 -3.59 15.19
C PHE A 45 37.90 -3.38 16.05
N THR A 46 37.95 -2.41 16.95
CA THR A 46 36.75 -1.90 17.61
C THR A 46 36.68 -0.40 17.52
N VAL A 47 35.49 0.13 17.22
CA VAL A 47 35.20 1.56 17.26
C VAL A 47 34.23 1.83 18.41
N GLN A 48 34.63 2.66 19.35
CA GLN A 48 33.82 3.10 20.48
C GLN A 48 33.56 4.60 20.38
N VAL A 49 32.33 5.01 20.66
CA VAL A 49 31.92 6.42 20.69
C VAL A 49 31.39 6.75 22.09
N ASP A 50 32.06 7.66 22.77
CA ASP A 50 31.88 7.98 24.19
C ASP A 50 31.81 6.70 25.06
N ASP A 51 30.83 6.60 25.95
CA ASP A 51 30.64 5.46 26.86
C ASP A 51 29.79 4.32 26.24
N ARG A 52 29.58 4.32 24.92
CA ARG A 52 28.80 3.26 24.25
C ARG A 52 29.63 1.97 24.14
N PRO A 53 28.99 0.78 24.08
CA PRO A 53 29.70 -0.46 23.85
C PRO A 53 30.57 -0.43 22.57
N PRO A 54 31.81 -0.96 22.60
CA PRO A 54 32.67 -1.02 21.43
C PRO A 54 32.05 -1.84 20.31
N ILE A 55 32.02 -1.28 19.11
CA ILE A 55 31.46 -1.95 17.94
C ILE A 55 32.59 -2.72 17.23
N PRO A 56 32.48 -4.05 17.07
CA PRO A 56 33.48 -4.83 16.35
C PRO A 56 33.47 -4.50 14.85
N VAL A 57 34.66 -4.43 14.27
CA VAL A 57 34.89 -4.21 12.84
C VAL A 57 35.89 -5.25 12.34
N ASP A 58 35.64 -5.79 11.15
CA ASP A 58 36.47 -6.78 10.47
C ASP A 58 37.90 -6.24 10.24
N PRO A 59 38.97 -7.05 10.40
CA PRO A 59 40.35 -6.60 10.21
C PRO A 59 40.68 -6.10 8.79
N GLU A 60 39.87 -6.40 7.78
CA GLU A 60 40.06 -5.90 6.40
C GLU A 60 39.38 -4.54 6.15
N ARG A 61 38.64 -4.01 7.14
CA ARG A 61 37.88 -2.75 7.04
C ARG A 61 38.58 -1.64 7.82
N PHE A 62 38.60 -0.45 7.24
CA PHE A 62 39.26 0.74 7.81
C PHE A 62 38.28 1.91 7.98
N ASP A 63 36.99 1.60 7.99
CA ASP A 63 35.90 2.53 8.13
C ASP A 63 34.75 1.94 8.96
N LYS A 64 34.01 2.81 9.65
CA LYS A 64 32.77 2.46 10.32
C LYS A 64 31.82 3.65 10.38
N GLU A 65 30.63 3.47 9.83
CA GLU A 65 29.54 4.42 10.00
C GLU A 65 28.78 4.19 11.32
N ILE A 66 28.62 5.27 12.09
CA ILE A 66 27.85 5.34 13.33
C ILE A 66 26.87 6.50 13.23
N CYS A 67 25.58 6.20 13.21
CA CYS A 67 24.49 7.16 13.11
C CYS A 67 23.71 7.31 14.43
N SER A 68 22.64 8.13 14.40
CA SER A 68 21.84 8.48 15.58
C SER A 68 22.64 9.25 16.63
N LEU A 69 23.55 10.11 16.16
CA LEU A 69 24.27 11.11 16.94
C LEU A 69 23.62 12.47 16.77
N GLU A 70 23.89 13.39 17.70
CA GLU A 70 23.46 14.78 17.58
C GLU A 70 24.32 15.48 16.50
N PRO A 71 23.70 16.16 15.52
CA PRO A 71 24.43 16.92 14.51
C PRO A 71 25.25 18.09 15.09
N GLY A 72 26.33 18.47 14.41
CA GLY A 72 27.21 19.56 14.87
C GLY A 72 27.85 19.33 16.25
N THR A 73 27.87 18.08 16.72
CA THR A 73 28.32 17.74 18.07
C THR A 73 29.63 16.97 18.00
N THR A 74 30.55 17.27 18.92
CA THR A 74 31.85 16.61 19.00
C THR A 74 31.74 15.41 19.92
N TYR A 75 32.20 14.26 19.45
CA TYR A 75 32.19 12.98 20.13
C TYR A 75 33.61 12.49 20.38
N HIS A 76 33.82 11.77 21.48
CA HIS A 76 35.08 11.08 21.74
C HIS A 76 35.04 9.71 21.09
N VAL A 77 35.92 9.48 20.12
CA VAL A 77 36.00 8.21 19.39
C VAL A 77 37.30 7.51 19.73
N GLU A 78 37.22 6.25 20.14
CA GLU A 78 38.37 5.38 20.35
C GLU A 78 38.33 4.26 19.33
N VAL A 79 39.42 4.10 18.56
CA VAL A 79 39.60 2.98 17.65
C VAL A 79 40.74 2.12 18.18
N CYS A 80 40.47 0.85 18.42
CA CYS A 80 41.46 -0.13 18.89
C CYS A 80 41.70 -1.21 17.85
N ALA A 81 42.96 -1.56 17.64
CA ALA A 81 43.39 -2.80 17.00
C ALA A 81 43.54 -3.88 18.08
N LEU A 82 42.94 -5.06 17.87
CA LEU A 82 43.08 -6.21 18.75
C LEU A 82 43.94 -7.28 18.07
N PHE A 83 44.96 -7.76 18.77
CA PHE A 83 45.94 -8.71 18.26
C PHE A 83 45.70 -10.09 18.83
N ALA A 84 45.91 -11.12 18.01
CA ALA A 84 45.64 -12.51 18.38
C ALA A 84 46.78 -13.07 19.27
N THR A 85 46.96 -12.48 20.45
CA THR A 85 47.97 -12.86 21.44
C THR A 85 47.34 -13.62 22.61
N GLU A 86 48.16 -14.26 23.44
CA GLU A 86 47.68 -14.97 24.64
C GLU A 86 46.96 -14.05 25.64
N ASN A 87 47.22 -12.74 25.59
CA ASN A 87 46.65 -11.74 26.50
C ASN A 87 45.58 -10.83 25.86
N GLU A 88 45.19 -11.10 24.60
CA GLU A 88 44.27 -10.25 23.83
C GLU A 88 44.73 -8.78 23.80
N ASP A 89 46.02 -8.57 23.51
CA ASP A 89 46.62 -7.23 23.51
C ASP A 89 45.88 -6.29 22.56
N ARG A 90 45.69 -5.04 22.99
CA ARG A 90 45.02 -4.01 22.20
C ARG A 90 45.82 -2.72 22.18
N ALA A 91 45.87 -2.09 21.01
CA ALA A 91 46.47 -0.78 20.81
C ALA A 91 45.40 0.20 20.31
N CYS A 92 45.21 1.31 21.02
CA CYS A 92 44.10 2.24 20.79
C CYS A 92 44.58 3.65 20.53
N THR A 93 43.86 4.34 19.64
CA THR A 93 44.00 5.79 19.44
C THR A 93 42.66 6.46 19.67
N GLN A 94 42.70 7.58 20.40
CA GLN A 94 41.54 8.42 20.67
C GLN A 94 41.56 9.65 19.77
N ALA A 95 40.39 10.06 19.28
CA ALA A 95 40.21 11.27 18.51
C ALA A 95 38.87 11.93 18.85
N SER A 96 38.83 13.25 18.79
CA SER A 96 37.58 14.02 18.90
C SER A 96 37.04 14.29 17.50
N LEU A 97 35.93 13.64 17.15
CA LEU A 97 35.31 13.78 15.83
C LEU A 97 34.01 14.56 15.94
N ARG A 98 33.82 15.54 15.06
CA ARG A 98 32.60 16.34 15.02
C ARG A 98 31.66 15.83 13.93
N THR A 99 30.40 15.57 14.28
CA THR A 99 29.37 15.32 13.27
C THR A 99 29.15 16.58 12.46
N VAL A 100 28.83 16.41 11.18
CA VAL A 100 28.56 17.55 10.31
C VAL A 100 27.36 18.35 10.84
N ASP A 101 27.42 19.68 10.74
CA ASP A 101 26.35 20.58 11.15
C ASP A 101 25.07 20.36 10.34
N ARG A 102 23.93 20.75 10.92
CA ARG A 102 22.77 21.19 10.13
C ARG A 102 23.16 22.42 9.32
N GLY A 103 23.69 22.19 8.11
CA GLY A 103 23.99 23.24 7.15
C GLY A 103 22.73 24.03 6.83
N VAL A 104 22.71 25.31 7.22
CA VAL A 104 21.77 26.30 6.70
C VAL A 104 22.22 26.63 5.28
N GLY A 105 21.71 25.92 4.28
CA GLY A 105 22.10 26.20 2.90
C GLY A 105 22.00 25.06 1.90
N GLU A 106 20.92 24.30 1.90
CA GLU A 106 20.39 23.70 0.66
C GLU A 106 18.88 23.92 0.70
N MET A 107 18.33 24.43 -0.39
CA MET A 107 16.95 24.89 -0.48
C MET A 107 16.00 23.69 -0.47
N GLN A 108 15.82 23.07 0.70
CA GLN A 108 14.67 22.25 0.99
C GLN A 108 13.44 23.17 0.83
N PRO A 109 12.41 22.83 0.03
CA PRO A 109 11.22 23.65 0.00
C PRO A 109 10.71 23.73 1.43
N SER A 110 10.73 24.93 2.01
CA SER A 110 10.26 25.23 3.36
C SER A 110 8.73 25.22 3.37
N GLY A 111 8.16 24.07 3.03
CA GLY A 111 6.74 23.83 2.84
C GLY A 111 6.46 22.32 2.80
N PRO A 112 5.22 21.91 3.05
CA PRO A 112 4.86 20.49 3.02
C PRO A 112 5.15 19.89 1.63
N LEU A 113 5.77 18.70 1.60
CA LEU A 113 6.01 18.00 0.35
C LEU A 113 4.68 17.64 -0.35
N PRO A 114 4.61 17.64 -1.70
CA PRO A 114 3.36 17.40 -2.43
C PRO A 114 2.77 16.00 -2.18
N ILE A 115 1.59 15.93 -1.59
CA ILE A 115 0.97 14.66 -1.21
C ILE A 115 0.64 13.82 -2.47
N PRO A 116 1.11 12.56 -2.57
CA PRO A 116 0.74 11.68 -3.68
C PRO A 116 -0.77 11.37 -3.69
N THR A 117 -1.33 11.12 -4.86
CA THR A 117 -2.75 10.77 -5.01
C THR A 117 -2.90 9.28 -5.30
N ILE A 118 -3.74 8.59 -4.52
CA ILE A 118 -4.12 7.19 -4.81
C ILE A 118 -4.98 7.16 -6.06
N ASP A 119 -4.67 6.26 -6.98
CA ASP A 119 -5.47 6.07 -8.18
C ASP A 119 -6.83 5.46 -7.87
N GLN A 120 -7.88 6.16 -8.29
CA GLN A 120 -9.27 5.74 -8.15
C GLN A 120 -9.85 5.35 -9.52
N PRO A 121 -10.75 4.35 -9.59
CA PRO A 121 -11.20 3.51 -8.48
C PRO A 121 -10.17 2.43 -8.09
N ILE A 122 -10.14 2.05 -6.82
CA ILE A 122 -9.30 0.92 -6.36
C ILE A 122 -9.94 -0.41 -6.80
N PRO A 123 -9.19 -1.32 -7.44
CA PRO A 123 -9.70 -2.64 -7.82
C PRO A 123 -10.10 -3.46 -6.58
N PRO A 124 -11.31 -4.04 -6.47
CA PRO A 124 -11.71 -4.74 -5.23
C PRO A 124 -11.19 -6.17 -5.11
N SER A 125 -10.65 -6.76 -6.17
CA SER A 125 -10.28 -8.19 -6.21
C SER A 125 -8.96 -8.48 -5.50
N ILE A 126 -8.94 -9.46 -4.58
CA ILE A 126 -7.70 -9.93 -3.92
C ILE A 126 -6.67 -10.52 -4.91
N LYS A 127 -7.09 -11.04 -6.08
CA LYS A 127 -6.16 -11.52 -7.10
C LYS A 127 -5.31 -10.37 -7.64
N ASN A 128 -4.02 -10.39 -7.36
CA ASN A 128 -3.08 -9.32 -7.72
C ASN A 128 -3.55 -7.93 -7.24
N PHE A 129 -4.22 -7.88 -6.08
CA PHE A 129 -4.60 -6.60 -5.50
C PHE A 129 -3.35 -5.78 -5.20
N GLY A 130 -3.42 -4.49 -5.49
CA GLY A 130 -2.42 -3.53 -5.05
C GLY A 130 -2.95 -2.11 -5.10
N VAL A 131 -2.30 -1.24 -4.37
CA VAL A 131 -2.62 0.19 -4.32
C VAL A 131 -1.63 0.92 -5.22
N GLY A 132 -2.15 1.58 -6.26
CA GLY A 132 -1.38 2.46 -7.13
C GLY A 132 -1.52 3.92 -6.72
N TRP A 133 -0.46 4.70 -6.93
CA TRP A 133 -0.47 6.15 -6.71
C TRP A 133 0.35 6.87 -7.78
N ARG A 134 0.06 8.17 -7.92
CA ARG A 134 0.80 9.09 -8.78
C ARG A 134 0.88 10.49 -8.19
N GLY A 135 1.87 11.25 -8.64
CA GLY A 135 2.09 12.63 -8.31
C GLY A 135 2.98 13.30 -9.35
N THR A 136 3.31 14.57 -9.11
CA THR A 136 4.23 15.35 -9.96
C THR A 136 5.61 15.50 -9.33
N TYR A 137 5.77 15.10 -8.06
CA TYR A 137 7.00 15.18 -7.30
C TYR A 137 7.68 13.81 -7.27
N VAL A 138 9.00 13.78 -7.45
CA VAL A 138 9.82 12.55 -7.38
C VAL A 138 10.27 12.37 -5.94
N TYR A 139 9.89 11.24 -5.35
CA TYR A 139 10.29 10.83 -4.00
C TYR A 139 11.36 9.73 -4.09
N ASP A 140 12.15 9.57 -3.03
CA ASP A 140 13.15 8.50 -2.96
C ASP A 140 12.55 7.16 -2.54
N TYR A 141 11.45 7.19 -1.77
CA TYR A 141 10.65 6.01 -1.46
C TYR A 141 9.25 6.42 -0.99
N PHE A 142 8.36 5.44 -0.86
CA PHE A 142 6.99 5.66 -0.39
C PHE A 142 6.66 4.80 0.83
N ILE A 143 5.69 5.26 1.62
CA ILE A 143 5.08 4.47 2.69
C ILE A 143 3.59 4.37 2.41
N VAL A 144 3.08 3.15 2.42
CA VAL A 144 1.66 2.84 2.24
C VAL A 144 1.10 2.36 3.57
N ASN A 145 0.23 3.16 4.18
CA ASN A 145 -0.57 2.74 5.32
C ASN A 145 -1.72 1.87 4.84
N TYR A 146 -2.04 0.84 5.62
CA TYR A 146 -3.21 0.01 5.43
C TYR A 146 -3.81 -0.38 6.78
N ARG A 147 -5.15 -0.48 6.84
CA ARG A 147 -5.86 -0.95 8.03
C ARG A 147 -7.21 -1.56 7.67
N PRO A 148 -7.65 -2.65 8.33
CA PRO A 148 -9.03 -3.07 8.24
C PRO A 148 -9.94 -2.08 8.99
N GLU A 149 -11.22 -2.03 8.63
CA GLU A 149 -12.22 -1.19 9.30
C GLU A 149 -12.30 -1.53 10.79
N GLY A 150 -12.07 -0.54 11.65
CA GLY A 150 -12.01 -0.71 13.11
C GLY A 150 -10.73 -1.36 13.66
N GLY A 151 -9.75 -1.71 12.81
CA GLY A 151 -8.49 -2.31 13.23
C GLY A 151 -7.31 -1.32 13.32
N PRO A 152 -6.13 -1.81 13.75
CA PRO A 152 -4.91 -1.01 13.86
C PRO A 152 -4.38 -0.59 12.48
N VAL A 153 -3.67 0.53 12.45
CA VAL A 153 -2.90 0.98 11.28
C VAL A 153 -1.58 0.21 11.22
N ASP A 154 -1.29 -0.35 10.06
CA ASP A 154 0.01 -0.91 9.71
C ASP A 154 0.55 -0.23 8.44
N HIS A 155 1.82 -0.41 8.12
CA HIS A 155 2.46 0.26 6.99
C HIS A 155 3.46 -0.63 6.26
N ARG A 156 3.60 -0.38 4.95
CA ARG A 156 4.60 -1.03 4.10
C ARG A 156 5.46 0.03 3.42
N LYS A 157 6.78 -0.12 3.51
CA LYS A 157 7.73 0.68 2.72
C LYS A 157 7.77 0.14 1.28
N HIS A 158 7.64 1.04 0.32
CA HIS A 158 7.88 0.78 -1.10
C HIS A 158 9.18 1.48 -1.48
N ASP A 159 10.25 0.70 -1.61
CA ASP A 159 11.62 1.18 -1.71
C ASP A 159 12.04 1.38 -3.18
N GLU A 160 11.23 2.13 -3.91
CA GLU A 160 11.50 2.57 -5.27
C GLU A 160 11.28 4.08 -5.34
N ASP A 161 12.22 4.76 -5.99
CA ASP A 161 12.14 6.19 -6.23
C ASP A 161 11.26 6.48 -7.45
N GLY A 162 10.63 7.66 -7.47
CA GLY A 162 9.78 8.04 -8.60
C GLY A 162 8.65 8.98 -8.21
N SER A 163 7.83 9.31 -9.21
CA SER A 163 6.62 10.13 -9.04
C SER A 163 5.33 9.30 -8.99
N TRP A 164 5.45 7.98 -9.08
CA TRP A 164 4.34 7.04 -9.05
C TRP A 164 4.83 5.70 -8.50
N GLY A 165 3.92 4.81 -8.14
CA GLY A 165 4.27 3.48 -7.68
C GLY A 165 3.05 2.58 -7.52
N TRP A 166 3.31 1.30 -7.29
CA TRP A 166 2.28 0.29 -7.08
C TRP A 166 2.71 -0.71 -6.02
N GLN A 167 1.89 -0.88 -4.98
CA GLN A 167 2.19 -1.77 -3.86
C GLN A 167 1.22 -2.96 -3.85
N PRO A 168 1.69 -4.21 -4.09
CA PRO A 168 0.87 -5.40 -3.94
C PRO A 168 0.46 -5.65 -2.49
N PHE A 169 -0.72 -6.23 -2.29
CA PHE A 169 -1.14 -6.86 -1.04
C PHE A 169 -1.82 -8.20 -1.33
N ASP A 170 -1.11 -9.30 -1.08
CA ASP A 170 -1.53 -10.68 -1.30
C ASP A 170 -2.03 -11.38 -0.02
N TRP A 171 -2.02 -10.69 1.12
CA TRP A 171 -2.41 -11.22 2.44
C TRP A 171 -3.60 -10.51 3.08
N LEU A 172 -4.38 -9.73 2.31
CA LEU A 172 -5.57 -9.07 2.86
C LEU A 172 -6.68 -10.09 3.12
N THR A 173 -7.52 -9.82 4.12
CA THR A 173 -8.65 -10.70 4.44
C THR A 173 -9.82 -10.44 3.49
N PRO A 174 -10.29 -11.44 2.73
CA PRO A 174 -11.49 -11.29 1.91
C PRO A 174 -12.73 -10.88 2.71
N GLY A 175 -13.63 -10.15 2.05
CA GLY A 175 -14.86 -9.61 2.64
C GLY A 175 -14.64 -8.45 3.62
N THR A 176 -13.39 -8.08 3.90
CA THR A 176 -13.06 -7.02 4.86
C THR A 176 -12.88 -5.68 4.13
N LYS A 177 -13.43 -4.62 4.71
CA LYS A 177 -13.19 -3.25 4.23
C LYS A 177 -11.84 -2.76 4.75
N TYR A 178 -10.98 -2.32 3.84
CA TYR A 178 -9.68 -1.74 4.15
C TYR A 178 -9.64 -0.26 3.80
N TYR A 179 -8.82 0.48 4.53
CA TYR A 179 -8.46 1.87 4.28
C TYR A 179 -6.97 1.93 3.95
N PHE A 180 -6.63 2.75 2.97
CA PHE A 180 -5.26 2.96 2.49
C PHE A 180 -4.95 4.45 2.41
N SER A 181 -3.71 4.81 2.74
CA SER A 181 -3.15 6.13 2.47
C SER A 181 -1.69 5.98 2.08
N VAL A 182 -1.20 6.87 1.22
CA VAL A 182 0.20 6.88 0.78
C VAL A 182 0.84 8.22 1.12
N ARG A 183 2.12 8.19 1.46
CA ARG A 183 2.98 9.38 1.51
C ARG A 183 4.30 9.09 0.82
N GLY A 184 4.88 10.11 0.22
CA GLY A 184 6.25 10.03 -0.32
C GLY A 184 7.24 10.60 0.68
N CYS A 185 8.46 10.09 0.67
CA CYS A 185 9.56 10.55 1.51
C CYS A 185 10.83 10.73 0.68
N ASN A 186 11.63 11.74 1.02
CA ASN A 186 12.96 11.90 0.45
C ASN A 186 13.97 11.40 1.49
N SER A 187 14.92 10.60 1.06
CA SER A 187 16.05 10.14 1.86
C SER A 187 16.85 11.35 2.31
N GLY A 188 16.87 11.56 3.61
CA GLY A 188 17.43 12.73 4.22
C GLY A 188 18.49 12.36 5.24
N ILE A 189 19.58 13.09 5.16
CA ILE A 189 20.67 13.06 6.13
C ILE A 189 20.19 13.31 7.59
N PHE A 190 19.08 14.03 7.77
CA PHE A 190 18.49 14.40 9.08
C PHE A 190 17.21 13.65 9.41
N GLY A 191 17.03 12.48 8.81
CA GLY A 191 15.76 11.79 8.73
C GLY A 191 15.03 12.18 7.47
N ASP A 192 14.07 11.33 7.11
CA ASP A 192 13.44 11.38 5.80
C ASP A 192 12.21 12.29 5.86
N PRO A 193 12.27 13.54 5.34
CA PRO A 193 11.09 14.36 5.25
C PRO A 193 10.06 13.65 4.37
N CYS A 194 8.86 13.47 4.92
CA CYS A 194 7.75 12.89 4.20
C CYS A 194 6.66 13.94 3.96
N SER A 195 5.88 13.73 2.89
CA SER A 195 4.63 14.44 2.69
C SER A 195 3.64 14.12 3.81
N GLY A 196 2.54 14.90 3.84
CA GLY A 196 1.32 14.44 4.49
C GLY A 196 0.81 13.14 3.84
N TRP A 197 -0.09 12.45 4.54
CA TRP A 197 -0.80 11.30 3.98
C TRP A 197 -1.80 11.75 2.92
N SER A 198 -1.94 10.97 1.85
CA SER A 198 -3.04 11.09 0.91
C SER A 198 -4.39 11.01 1.64
N PRO A 199 -5.47 11.57 1.05
CA PRO A 199 -6.81 11.21 1.49
C PRO A 199 -6.96 9.69 1.58
N GLU A 200 -7.61 9.22 2.63
CA GLU A 200 -7.86 7.78 2.80
C GLU A 200 -8.76 7.30 1.67
N ALA A 201 -8.30 6.26 0.99
CA ALA A 201 -9.09 5.52 0.04
C ALA A 201 -9.53 4.20 0.66
N SER A 202 -10.78 3.79 0.44
CA SER A 202 -11.31 2.56 1.03
C SER A 202 -11.88 1.62 0.00
N VAL A 203 -11.72 0.32 0.22
CA VAL A 203 -12.26 -0.73 -0.65
C VAL A 203 -12.64 -1.95 0.19
N VAL A 204 -13.71 -2.65 -0.21
CA VAL A 204 -14.05 -3.97 0.33
C VAL A 204 -13.32 -5.00 -0.53
N ILE A 205 -12.45 -5.81 0.08
CA ILE A 205 -11.70 -6.83 -0.64
C ILE A 205 -12.64 -7.96 -1.03
N GLU A 206 -12.93 -8.08 -2.31
CA GLU A 206 -13.70 -9.20 -2.84
C GLU A 206 -12.88 -10.49 -2.70
N PRO A 207 -13.47 -11.57 -2.15
CA PRO A 207 -12.87 -12.89 -2.17
C PRO A 207 -12.59 -13.37 -3.60
N LEU A 208 -11.61 -14.28 -3.72
CA LEU A 208 -11.53 -15.10 -4.91
C LEU A 208 -12.82 -15.91 -4.98
N TYR A 209 -13.49 -15.86 -6.11
CA TYR A 209 -14.63 -16.74 -6.34
C TYR A 209 -14.11 -18.02 -6.98
N GLY A 210 -14.72 -19.15 -6.61
CA GLY A 210 -14.46 -20.48 -7.14
C GLY A 210 -14.53 -20.56 -8.66
N PRO A 211 -14.23 -21.74 -9.25
CA PRO A 211 -14.73 -22.03 -10.60
C PRO A 211 -16.19 -21.61 -10.66
N ASP A 212 -16.63 -20.93 -11.73
CA ASP A 212 -17.92 -20.23 -11.81
C ASP A 212 -19.07 -21.11 -11.29
N THR A 213 -19.41 -20.98 -10.01
CA THR A 213 -20.33 -21.89 -9.30
C THR A 213 -21.02 -21.10 -8.20
N CYS A 214 -22.30 -21.41 -8.01
CA CYS A 214 -23.12 -20.81 -6.97
C CYS A 214 -22.94 -21.55 -5.63
N LYS A 215 -23.08 -20.81 -4.53
CA LYS A 215 -23.21 -21.39 -3.19
C LYS A 215 -24.37 -22.40 -3.15
N ASP A 216 -24.30 -23.36 -2.23
CA ASP A 216 -25.39 -24.31 -2.02
C ASP A 216 -26.73 -23.58 -1.79
N GLY A 217 -27.77 -24.03 -2.49
CA GLY A 217 -29.09 -23.40 -2.47
C GLY A 217 -29.25 -22.23 -3.44
N PHE A 218 -28.21 -21.85 -4.19
CA PHE A 218 -28.28 -20.85 -5.25
C PHE A 218 -27.99 -21.47 -6.62
N VAL A 219 -28.55 -20.85 -7.66
CA VAL A 219 -28.40 -21.26 -9.06
C VAL A 219 -28.11 -20.02 -9.92
N TRP A 220 -27.47 -20.19 -11.07
CA TRP A 220 -27.30 -19.09 -12.01
C TRP A 220 -28.66 -18.54 -12.43
N ARG A 221 -28.77 -17.22 -12.43
CA ARG A 221 -29.99 -16.50 -12.80
C ARG A 221 -30.29 -16.67 -14.28
N ASP A 222 -29.26 -16.74 -15.12
CA ASP A 222 -29.36 -16.96 -16.56
C ASP A 222 -30.37 -16.01 -17.24
N ALA A 223 -30.42 -14.74 -16.82
CA ALA A 223 -31.35 -13.76 -17.41
C ALA A 223 -31.05 -13.50 -18.90
N VAL A 224 -29.78 -13.64 -19.30
CA VAL A 224 -29.27 -13.59 -20.68
C VAL A 224 -28.09 -14.57 -20.81
N PRO A 225 -27.70 -14.96 -22.04
CA PRO A 225 -26.48 -15.73 -22.24
C PRO A 225 -25.27 -15.07 -21.57
N GLY A 226 -24.58 -15.80 -20.68
CA GLY A 226 -23.44 -15.30 -19.90
C GLY A 226 -23.79 -14.63 -18.56
N ASP A 227 -25.07 -14.58 -18.18
CA ASP A 227 -25.51 -14.06 -16.88
C ASP A 227 -25.29 -15.06 -15.74
N HIS A 228 -24.07 -15.07 -15.20
CA HIS A 228 -23.70 -15.93 -14.08
C HIS A 228 -23.91 -15.27 -12.70
N ILE A 229 -24.98 -14.49 -12.52
CA ILE A 229 -25.38 -14.00 -11.19
C ILE A 229 -26.09 -15.13 -10.45
N CYS A 230 -25.67 -15.43 -9.22
CA CYS A 230 -26.28 -16.51 -8.44
C CYS A 230 -27.50 -15.99 -7.63
N VAL A 231 -28.67 -16.60 -7.83
CA VAL A 231 -29.95 -16.27 -7.16
C VAL A 231 -30.62 -17.52 -6.62
N THR A 232 -31.70 -17.39 -5.84
CA THR A 232 -32.46 -18.58 -5.39
C THR A 232 -33.19 -19.26 -6.57
N PRO A 233 -33.52 -20.56 -6.49
CA PRO A 233 -34.28 -21.25 -7.53
C PRO A 233 -35.61 -20.57 -7.87
N GLU A 234 -36.35 -20.09 -6.86
CA GLU A 234 -37.60 -19.36 -7.05
C GLU A 234 -37.38 -18.05 -7.79
N ARG A 235 -36.27 -17.36 -7.48
CA ARG A 235 -35.91 -16.12 -8.16
C ARG A 235 -35.54 -16.35 -9.62
N ARG A 236 -34.77 -17.40 -9.91
CA ARG A 236 -34.46 -17.83 -11.29
C ARG A 236 -35.75 -18.11 -12.07
N GLN A 237 -36.69 -18.83 -11.46
CA GLN A 237 -37.99 -19.10 -12.10
C GLN A 237 -38.75 -17.80 -12.38
N LYS A 238 -38.79 -16.87 -11.43
CA LYS A 238 -39.44 -15.58 -11.64
C LYS A 238 -38.83 -14.77 -12.79
N VAL A 239 -37.50 -14.78 -12.91
CA VAL A 239 -36.79 -14.11 -14.03
C VAL A 239 -37.12 -14.78 -15.37
N ALA A 240 -37.20 -16.11 -15.40
CA ALA A 240 -37.60 -16.86 -16.59
C ALA A 240 -39.07 -16.58 -16.97
N ASP A 241 -39.98 -16.56 -15.99
CA ASP A 241 -41.40 -16.24 -16.20
C ASP A 241 -41.55 -14.80 -16.70
N ASP A 242 -40.79 -13.86 -16.16
CA ASP A 242 -40.77 -12.47 -16.62
C ASP A 242 -40.29 -12.37 -18.08
N PHE A 243 -39.30 -13.16 -18.49
CA PHE A 243 -38.85 -13.23 -19.87
C PHE A 243 -39.91 -13.83 -20.80
N HIS A 244 -40.53 -14.95 -20.41
CA HIS A 244 -41.59 -15.60 -21.19
C HIS A 244 -42.89 -14.79 -21.26
N THR A 245 -43.19 -13.98 -20.24
CA THR A 245 -44.38 -13.14 -20.18
C THR A 245 -44.12 -11.67 -20.53
N ALA A 246 -42.88 -11.30 -20.87
CA ALA A 246 -42.48 -9.91 -21.15
C ALA A 246 -43.38 -9.25 -22.20
N LYS A 247 -43.64 -9.94 -23.31
CA LYS A 247 -44.50 -9.45 -24.40
C LYS A 247 -45.98 -9.36 -23.96
N SER A 248 -46.44 -10.33 -23.17
CA SER A 248 -47.83 -10.38 -22.68
C SER A 248 -48.10 -9.32 -21.60
N ARG A 249 -47.15 -9.03 -20.71
CA ARG A 249 -47.26 -7.98 -19.69
C ARG A 249 -47.09 -6.60 -20.29
N ALA A 250 -46.14 -6.39 -21.20
CA ALA A 250 -46.00 -5.14 -21.93
C ALA A 250 -47.29 -4.77 -22.71
N ALA A 251 -47.96 -5.77 -23.32
CA ALA A 251 -49.23 -5.57 -24.00
C ALA A 251 -50.42 -5.37 -23.03
N ALA A 252 -50.48 -6.10 -21.92
CA ALA A 252 -51.57 -5.99 -20.93
C ALA A 252 -51.46 -4.73 -20.05
N GLN A 253 -50.29 -4.11 -19.97
CA GLN A 253 -50.00 -2.94 -19.13
C GLN A 253 -49.77 -1.67 -19.96
N SER A 254 -49.82 -1.75 -21.30
CA SER A 254 -49.91 -0.58 -22.15
C SER A 254 -51.35 -0.04 -22.10
N PRO A 255 -51.60 1.27 -21.88
CA PRO A 255 -52.89 1.88 -22.17
C PRO A 255 -53.06 2.02 -23.69
N ALA A 256 -52.91 0.92 -24.44
CA ALA A 256 -53.33 0.82 -25.82
C ALA A 256 -54.87 0.93 -25.96
N ALA A 257 -55.59 1.01 -24.84
CA ALA A 257 -57.01 1.37 -24.81
C ALA A 257 -57.29 2.84 -25.19
N HIS A 258 -56.30 3.75 -25.20
CA HIS A 258 -56.51 5.18 -25.54
C HIS A 258 -55.91 5.64 -26.87
N LEU A 259 -54.99 4.89 -27.49
CA LEU A 259 -54.44 5.22 -28.81
C LEU A 259 -55.40 4.93 -29.97
N GLY A 260 -56.48 4.18 -29.72
CA GLY A 260 -57.57 3.95 -30.67
C GLY A 260 -58.74 4.94 -30.54
N ASP A 261 -58.71 5.87 -29.58
CA ASP A 261 -59.77 6.88 -29.41
C ASP A 261 -59.57 8.01 -30.45
N PRO A 262 -60.53 8.25 -31.37
CA PRO A 262 -60.43 9.31 -32.38
C PRO A 262 -60.18 10.70 -31.78
N ARG A 263 -60.57 10.92 -30.51
CA ARG A 263 -60.40 12.20 -29.81
C ARG A 263 -58.93 12.47 -29.47
N CYS A 264 -58.16 11.46 -29.07
CA CYS A 264 -56.73 11.60 -28.79
C CYS A 264 -55.89 11.74 -30.06
N ILE A 265 -56.35 11.18 -31.20
CA ILE A 265 -55.72 11.39 -32.52
C ILE A 265 -55.90 12.84 -32.97
N ALA A 266 -57.09 13.40 -32.76
CA ALA A 266 -57.41 14.77 -33.17
C ALA A 266 -56.76 15.84 -32.28
N ASN A 267 -56.58 15.59 -30.99
CA ASN A 267 -55.96 16.57 -30.09
C ASN A 267 -55.19 15.90 -28.93
N ARG A 268 -53.85 15.88 -29.04
CA ARG A 268 -52.93 15.30 -28.04
C ARG A 268 -52.82 16.11 -26.73
N THR A 269 -53.42 17.30 -26.66
CA THR A 269 -53.39 18.15 -25.44
C THR A 269 -54.56 17.88 -24.49
N LEU A 270 -55.50 17.00 -24.88
CA LEU A 270 -56.59 16.59 -24.00
C LEU A 270 -56.06 15.83 -22.77
N PRO A 271 -56.69 15.98 -21.59
CA PRO A 271 -56.30 15.24 -20.40
C PRO A 271 -56.28 13.73 -20.66
N GLY A 272 -55.14 13.07 -20.47
CA GLY A 272 -54.95 11.64 -20.72
C GLY A 272 -54.42 11.26 -22.11
N CYS A 273 -54.31 12.21 -23.05
CA CYS A 273 -53.80 11.98 -24.41
C CYS A 273 -52.33 12.44 -24.61
N SER A 274 -51.71 13.02 -23.58
CA SER A 274 -50.37 13.64 -23.63
C SER A 274 -49.30 12.75 -22.99
N SER A 275 -48.75 11.80 -23.74
CA SER A 275 -47.52 11.12 -23.29
C SER A 275 -46.71 10.52 -24.44
N MET A 276 -45.53 11.09 -24.69
CA MET A 276 -44.33 10.39 -25.19
C MET A 276 -43.40 10.03 -24.01
N ALA A 277 -43.95 9.80 -22.82
CA ALA A 277 -43.19 9.27 -21.69
C ALA A 277 -43.28 7.75 -21.71
N ALA A 278 -42.19 7.10 -21.28
CA ALA A 278 -41.98 5.65 -21.14
C ALA A 278 -43.27 4.86 -20.80
N PRO A 279 -43.39 3.58 -21.24
CA PRO A 279 -44.58 2.75 -21.03
C PRO A 279 -45.15 2.94 -19.63
N SER A 280 -46.35 3.52 -19.55
CA SER A 280 -46.97 3.91 -18.30
C SER A 280 -47.44 2.65 -17.59
N CYS A 281 -46.60 2.15 -16.70
CA CYS A 281 -46.97 1.08 -15.80
C CYS A 281 -48.18 1.49 -14.96
N LEU A 282 -49.02 0.51 -14.61
CA LEU A 282 -50.12 0.73 -13.67
C LEU A 282 -49.59 1.30 -12.35
N GLU A 283 -50.43 2.03 -11.63
CA GLU A 283 -50.09 2.58 -10.33
C GLU A 283 -49.53 1.48 -9.40
N GLY A 284 -48.40 1.77 -8.75
CA GLY A 284 -47.67 0.79 -7.94
C GLY A 284 -46.66 -0.07 -8.71
N PHE A 285 -46.51 0.12 -10.02
CA PHE A 285 -45.51 -0.56 -10.85
C PHE A 285 -44.58 0.45 -11.55
N VAL A 286 -43.37 0.02 -11.90
CA VAL A 286 -42.34 0.84 -12.55
C VAL A 286 -41.73 0.09 -13.74
N PRO A 287 -41.31 0.81 -14.81
CA PRO A 287 -40.72 0.17 -15.98
C PRO A 287 -39.32 -0.36 -15.68
N ARG A 288 -38.98 -1.50 -16.30
CA ARG A 288 -37.67 -2.17 -16.25
C ARG A 288 -37.27 -2.63 -17.65
N ALA A 289 -36.02 -2.37 -18.05
CA ALA A 289 -35.43 -2.96 -19.25
C ALA A 289 -35.30 -4.48 -19.14
N VAL A 290 -35.67 -5.18 -20.21
CA VAL A 290 -35.34 -6.61 -20.36
C VAL A 290 -33.93 -6.71 -20.95
N PRO A 291 -32.97 -7.35 -20.26
CA PRO A 291 -31.62 -7.48 -20.80
C PRO A 291 -31.64 -8.20 -22.16
N GLY A 292 -30.94 -7.66 -23.15
CA GLY A 292 -30.85 -8.22 -24.50
C GLY A 292 -32.04 -7.92 -25.42
N GLU A 293 -33.07 -7.23 -24.95
CA GLU A 293 -34.27 -6.89 -25.72
C GLU A 293 -34.54 -5.37 -25.64
N ASP A 294 -35.00 -4.75 -26.73
CA ASP A 294 -35.42 -3.34 -26.73
C ASP A 294 -36.89 -3.21 -26.24
N VAL A 295 -37.18 -3.82 -25.08
CA VAL A 295 -38.52 -3.88 -24.50
C VAL A 295 -38.46 -3.57 -23.00
N LEU A 296 -39.41 -2.77 -22.53
CA LEU A 296 -39.63 -2.48 -21.11
C LEU A 296 -40.80 -3.32 -20.57
N VAL A 297 -40.64 -3.87 -19.38
CA VAL A 297 -41.69 -4.57 -18.61
C VAL A 297 -42.01 -3.80 -17.33
N CYS A 298 -43.25 -3.86 -16.85
CA CYS A 298 -43.58 -3.26 -15.56
C CYS A 298 -43.44 -4.26 -14.42
N VAL A 299 -42.66 -3.88 -13.42
CA VAL A 299 -42.39 -4.66 -12.21
C VAL A 299 -42.74 -3.85 -10.98
N THR A 300 -42.85 -4.49 -9.82
CA THR A 300 -42.99 -3.75 -8.55
C THR A 300 -41.72 -2.96 -8.25
N PRO A 301 -41.79 -1.84 -7.50
CA PRO A 301 -40.60 -1.12 -7.04
C PRO A 301 -39.61 -2.04 -6.28
N GLN A 302 -40.11 -2.94 -5.43
CA GLN A 302 -39.26 -3.89 -4.70
C GLN A 302 -38.49 -4.80 -5.65
N GLU A 303 -39.13 -5.26 -6.73
CA GLU A 303 -38.48 -6.10 -7.72
C GLU A 303 -37.43 -5.36 -8.54
N ARG A 304 -37.70 -4.10 -8.93
CA ARG A 304 -36.70 -3.26 -9.59
C ARG A 304 -35.47 -3.07 -8.69
N ASP A 305 -35.70 -2.78 -7.42
CA ASP A 305 -34.63 -2.51 -6.46
C ASP A 305 -33.82 -3.79 -6.15
N LEU A 306 -34.48 -4.96 -6.07
CA LEU A 306 -33.80 -6.26 -5.95
C LEU A 306 -32.90 -6.54 -7.16
N ILE A 307 -33.39 -6.30 -8.37
CA ILE A 307 -32.61 -6.48 -9.61
C ILE A 307 -31.40 -5.54 -9.64
N ALA A 308 -31.58 -4.30 -9.19
CA ALA A 308 -30.49 -3.35 -9.06
C ALA A 308 -29.44 -3.85 -8.05
N GLN A 309 -29.87 -4.44 -6.92
CA GLN A 309 -28.97 -5.05 -5.94
C GLN A 309 -28.22 -6.27 -6.50
N GLU A 310 -28.92 -7.20 -7.16
CA GLU A 310 -28.34 -8.38 -7.82
C GLU A 310 -27.25 -7.97 -8.82
N ASN A 311 -27.54 -6.97 -9.67
CA ASN A 311 -26.61 -6.48 -10.68
C ASN A 311 -25.46 -5.65 -10.08
N ALA A 312 -25.67 -4.99 -8.94
CA ALA A 312 -24.62 -4.23 -8.25
C ALA A 312 -23.60 -5.14 -7.56
N ASN A 313 -23.99 -6.36 -7.20
CA ASN A 313 -23.10 -7.36 -6.60
C ASN A 313 -23.25 -8.74 -7.25
N PRO A 314 -22.83 -8.89 -8.53
CA PRO A 314 -23.10 -10.09 -9.33
C PRO A 314 -22.45 -11.37 -8.79
N LYS A 315 -21.52 -11.25 -7.83
CA LYS A 315 -20.77 -12.35 -7.25
C LYS A 315 -21.21 -12.72 -5.83
N GLN A 316 -22.16 -12.00 -5.23
CA GLN A 316 -22.57 -12.16 -3.82
C GLN A 316 -22.83 -13.62 -3.39
N ASN A 317 -23.42 -14.42 -4.27
CA ASN A 317 -23.81 -15.81 -4.00
C ASN A 317 -22.96 -16.86 -4.75
N ARG A 318 -21.77 -16.49 -5.23
CA ARG A 318 -20.81 -17.45 -5.78
C ARG A 318 -19.97 -18.08 -4.66
N VAL A 319 -19.48 -19.29 -4.90
CA VAL A 319 -18.54 -19.98 -3.98
C VAL A 319 -17.26 -19.16 -3.87
N LEU A 320 -16.69 -19.06 -2.66
CA LEU A 320 -15.40 -18.41 -2.42
C LEU A 320 -14.28 -19.47 -2.47
N GLN A 321 -13.09 -19.10 -2.97
CA GLN A 321 -11.87 -19.89 -2.81
C GLN A 321 -11.08 -19.44 -1.59
#